data_AF-A0A9P5MJS4-F1
#
_entry.id   AF-A0A9P5MJS4-F1
#
_cell.length_a   1.000
_cell.length_b   1.000
_cell.length_c   1.000
_cell.angle_alpha   90.00
_cell.angle_beta   90.00
_cell.angle_gamma   90.00
#
_symmetry.space_group_name_H-M   'P 1'
#
loop_
_entity.id
_entity.type
_entity.pdbx_description
1 polymer ?
#
loop_
_entity_poly.entity_id
_entity_poly.type
_entity_poly.pdbx_seq_one_letter_code
_entity_poly.pdbx_strand_id
1 'polypeptide(L)'
;MSDDEEMYDSAPEDFGSDDDMVDGTQESESGMSYFGFDSVVLDKGKSKLKSYEVEAKAMSAKDLEAAMKHEADEVSDIYGTDTPTVFVLLRSQAWNRERLIDTFGENPSKVMKAAGVIDPSLSPTSPSASQSVSSPPSSQSQSQSQSQPTRRSTRGAPVRKQSAPIAPSRSNEPFMCPICCDDAPTASFDLGCGHVFCDNCWRTYLHTKIHDEGEVAIQCMDDGCKIQANDEFVEPAVVVEDKPVSDVDRYTELLIRDFVAHTPSIKFCPYPSCTQALKCNPAARKGALNTLVPTVVCGEGHEFCFGCAQEGGHRPVICSVSKMWLKKCADDSETANWIKSNTKECPKCQSTIEKNGGCNHMTCKKCKYEFCWVCMGNWTEHGSSWYSCNRYDDKDSANARDQQSKSRASLERYLHYYNRWANHEQSAKLSLDLYAKTEKKMEEMQITSNLTWIEVQFAKKAVEELLRCRMTLKWTYAMAYYLEKSEENNSKELFEDNQADLEKAVEDLSELLEQPIEPETIATLRQKMTDKTVYVAKRNETVLEDTAKGFQEGRWQWNVPVGST
;
A
#
# COMPACT_ATOMS: atom_id res chain seq x y z
N MET A 1 24.08 -0.11 -93.24
CA MET A 1 25.11 -0.34 -92.21
C MET A 1 24.40 -1.03 -91.07
N SER A 2 24.52 -2.36 -91.05
CA SER A 2 24.64 -3.28 -89.90
C SER A 2 23.60 -3.20 -88.78
N ASP A 3 23.01 -4.26 -88.22
CA ASP A 3 22.92 -5.75 -88.37
C ASP A 3 21.68 -6.09 -87.47
N ASP A 4 20.63 -6.80 -87.87
CA ASP A 4 20.39 -8.23 -88.15
C ASP A 4 20.48 -9.24 -86.97
N GLU A 5 19.32 -9.90 -86.75
CA GLU A 5 19.00 -11.28 -86.27
C GLU A 5 19.20 -11.67 -84.77
N GLU A 6 18.18 -12.02 -83.97
CA GLU A 6 17.21 -13.16 -83.94
C GLU A 6 17.84 -14.56 -83.77
N MET A 7 17.72 -15.20 -82.59
CA MET A 7 16.75 -16.25 -82.16
C MET A 7 17.13 -17.70 -82.57
N TYR A 8 17.22 -18.63 -81.61
CA TYR A 8 17.00 -20.12 -81.65
C TYR A 8 17.46 -20.70 -80.28
N ASP A 9 16.64 -21.18 -79.34
CA ASP A 9 15.72 -22.33 -79.20
C ASP A 9 16.36 -23.73 -78.98
N SER A 10 15.76 -24.50 -78.05
CA SER A 10 15.84 -25.96 -77.79
C SER A 10 16.58 -26.49 -76.53
N ALA A 11 15.84 -27.27 -75.73
CA ALA A 11 16.26 -28.18 -74.64
C ALA A 11 16.67 -29.58 -75.21
N PRO A 12 16.57 -30.76 -74.54
CA PRO A 12 16.83 -31.25 -73.15
C PRO A 12 17.68 -32.58 -73.11
N GLU A 13 18.24 -33.04 -71.97
CA GLU A 13 18.69 -34.45 -71.69
C GLU A 13 18.74 -34.63 -70.14
N ASP A 14 18.09 -35.56 -69.43
CA ASP A 14 17.92 -37.05 -69.38
C ASP A 14 19.03 -37.84 -68.64
N PHE A 15 18.58 -38.90 -67.92
CA PHE A 15 19.29 -39.99 -67.19
C PHE A 15 19.80 -39.71 -65.76
N GLY A 16 19.59 -40.52 -64.71
CA GLY A 16 18.91 -41.81 -64.50
C GLY A 16 19.39 -42.48 -63.17
N SER A 17 18.43 -43.09 -62.46
CA SER A 17 18.42 -44.11 -61.36
C SER A 17 19.43 -44.13 -60.19
N ASP A 18 18.91 -44.26 -58.95
CA ASP A 18 18.84 -45.57 -58.27
C ASP A 18 17.87 -45.56 -57.07
N ASP A 19 17.11 -46.65 -56.99
CA ASP A 19 16.12 -47.02 -55.98
C ASP A 19 16.77 -47.53 -54.68
N ASP A 20 16.12 -47.27 -53.54
CA ASP A 20 15.92 -48.30 -52.51
C ASP A 20 14.63 -48.01 -51.71
N MET A 21 13.68 -48.95 -51.83
CA MET A 21 12.47 -49.11 -51.02
C MET A 21 12.85 -49.66 -49.61
N VAL A 22 12.11 -49.56 -48.49
CA VAL A 22 10.74 -49.98 -48.14
C VAL A 22 10.51 -49.52 -46.68
N ASP A 23 9.39 -48.89 -46.34
CA ASP A 23 8.28 -49.49 -45.57
C ASP A 23 7.36 -48.40 -45.00
N GLY A 24 6.07 -48.52 -45.29
CA GLY A 24 5.04 -47.62 -44.84
C GLY A 24 4.35 -48.15 -43.59
N THR A 25 3.97 -47.26 -42.68
CA THR A 25 2.80 -47.49 -41.83
C THR A 25 2.11 -46.16 -41.46
N GLN A 26 0.89 -46.03 -41.99
CA GLN A 26 -0.30 -45.37 -41.43
C GLN A 26 -0.27 -43.87 -41.10
N GLU A 27 -0.89 -43.11 -42.01
CA GLU A 27 -1.62 -41.88 -41.71
C GLU A 27 -2.69 -42.15 -40.64
N SER A 28 -2.71 -41.33 -39.59
CA SER A 28 -3.91 -41.06 -38.82
C SER A 28 -3.97 -39.57 -38.50
N GLU A 29 -5.08 -38.96 -38.89
CA GLU A 29 -5.46 -37.59 -38.58
C GLU A 29 -5.39 -37.35 -37.06
N SER A 30 -4.73 -36.28 -36.61
CA SER A 30 -5.01 -35.71 -35.30
C SER A 30 -4.84 -34.20 -35.32
N GLY A 31 -5.90 -33.55 -34.83
CA GLY A 31 -6.19 -32.14 -34.99
C GLY A 31 -5.21 -31.20 -34.29
N MET A 32 -5.12 -30.00 -34.87
CA MET A 32 -4.60 -28.82 -34.21
C MET A 32 -5.36 -28.58 -32.89
N SER A 33 -4.70 -28.89 -31.77
CA SER A 33 -5.24 -28.64 -30.45
C SER A 33 -5.14 -27.16 -30.09
N TYR A 34 -6.30 -26.51 -30.22
CA TYR A 34 -6.86 -25.50 -29.33
C TYR A 34 -6.08 -25.34 -27.99
N PHE A 35 -5.36 -24.22 -27.85
CA PHE A 35 -4.81 -23.77 -26.57
C PHE A 35 -5.96 -23.34 -25.64
N GLY A 36 -6.54 -24.33 -24.95
CA GLY A 36 -7.39 -24.10 -23.79
C GLY A 36 -6.54 -23.60 -22.62
N PHE A 37 -6.68 -22.32 -22.29
CA PHE A 37 -6.19 -21.76 -21.04
C PHE A 37 -7.13 -22.19 -19.91
N ASP A 38 -6.91 -23.41 -19.42
CA ASP A 38 -7.50 -23.91 -18.20
C ASP A 38 -6.65 -23.44 -17.01
N SER A 39 -7.32 -22.95 -15.96
CA SER A 39 -6.85 -22.78 -14.58
C SER A 39 -5.33 -22.63 -14.40
N VAL A 40 -4.87 -21.39 -14.18
CA VAL A 40 -3.54 -21.12 -13.61
C VAL A 40 -3.48 -21.72 -12.20
N VAL A 41 -3.10 -22.99 -12.11
CA VAL A 41 -2.30 -23.47 -11.00
C VAL A 41 -0.99 -22.71 -11.11
N LEU A 42 -0.76 -21.81 -10.16
CA LEU A 42 0.44 -21.00 -10.03
C LEU A 42 1.68 -21.91 -10.07
N ASP A 43 2.35 -21.94 -11.22
CA ASP A 43 3.73 -22.40 -11.27
C ASP A 43 4.59 -21.32 -10.59
N LYS A 44 5.24 -21.70 -9.48
CA LYS A 44 6.06 -20.81 -8.64
C LYS A 44 7.42 -20.54 -9.30
N GLY A 45 7.42 -20.00 -10.51
CA GLY A 45 8.54 -19.22 -11.03
C GLY A 45 8.37 -17.78 -10.53
N LYS A 46 9.26 -17.29 -9.66
CA LYS A 46 9.25 -15.87 -9.24
C LYS A 46 9.41 -14.99 -10.49
N SER A 47 8.33 -14.44 -11.03
CA SER A 47 8.46 -13.41 -12.06
C SER A 47 9.26 -12.26 -11.46
N LYS A 48 10.30 -11.81 -12.16
CA LYS A 48 11.12 -10.69 -11.72
C LYS A 48 10.20 -9.47 -11.54
N LEU A 49 10.16 -8.89 -10.33
CA LEU A 49 9.43 -7.66 -10.03
C LEU A 49 9.83 -6.57 -11.03
N LYS A 50 8.84 -5.81 -11.52
CA LYS A 50 9.11 -4.69 -12.44
C LYS A 50 9.82 -3.56 -11.71
N SER A 51 10.51 -2.69 -12.45
CA SER A 51 11.34 -1.62 -11.87
C SER A 51 10.57 -0.60 -11.03
N TYR A 52 9.27 -0.44 -11.29
CA TYR A 52 8.37 0.47 -10.58
C TYR A 52 7.57 -0.20 -9.46
N GLU A 53 7.66 -1.52 -9.31
CA GLU A 53 6.94 -2.29 -8.29
C GLU A 53 7.73 -2.42 -7.00
N VAL A 54 7.01 -2.66 -5.91
CA VAL A 54 7.62 -2.87 -4.58
C VAL A 54 7.04 -4.13 -3.97
N GLU A 55 7.89 -4.87 -3.25
CA GLU A 55 7.43 -5.99 -2.44
C GLU A 55 6.81 -5.44 -1.14
N ALA A 56 5.53 -5.75 -0.95
CA ALA A 56 4.79 -5.43 0.26
C ALA A 56 4.06 -6.68 0.77
N LYS A 57 4.02 -6.85 2.08
CA LYS A 57 3.36 -7.99 2.73
C LYS A 57 2.18 -7.49 3.56
N ALA A 58 0.98 -8.01 3.32
CA ALA A 58 -0.16 -7.78 4.19
C ALA A 58 0.07 -8.44 5.57
N MET A 59 -0.32 -7.73 6.63
CA MET A 59 -0.21 -8.14 8.02
C MET A 59 -1.56 -8.03 8.68
N SER A 60 -2.05 -9.14 9.22
CA SER A 60 -3.22 -9.19 10.08
C SER A 60 -2.88 -8.67 11.50
N ALA A 61 -3.89 -8.38 12.31
CA ALA A 61 -3.69 -8.02 13.72
C ALA A 61 -2.83 -9.07 14.46
N LYS A 62 -3.09 -10.36 14.22
CA LYS A 62 -2.31 -11.48 14.79
C LYS A 62 -0.85 -11.48 14.33
N ASP A 63 -0.58 -11.11 13.08
CA ASP A 63 0.80 -11.00 12.58
C ASP A 63 1.55 -9.84 13.25
N LEU A 64 0.84 -8.74 13.56
CA LEU A 64 1.40 -7.59 14.25
C LEU A 64 1.68 -7.90 15.72
N GLU A 65 0.74 -8.53 16.42
CA GLU A 65 0.95 -9.03 17.79
C GLU A 65 2.15 -9.99 17.87
N ALA A 66 2.26 -10.92 16.92
CA ALA A 66 3.39 -11.84 16.83
C ALA A 66 4.71 -11.10 16.58
N ALA A 67 4.71 -10.05 15.76
CA ALA A 67 5.89 -9.21 15.51
C ALA A 67 6.29 -8.41 16.75
N MET A 68 5.33 -7.80 17.45
CA MET A 68 5.53 -7.08 18.71
C MET A 68 6.14 -8.01 19.76
N LYS A 69 5.57 -9.21 19.91
CA LYS A 69 6.07 -10.23 20.83
C LYS A 69 7.48 -10.69 20.48
N HIS A 70 7.74 -10.95 19.21
CA HIS A 70 9.08 -11.34 18.75
C HIS A 70 10.13 -10.27 19.09
N GLU A 71 9.81 -8.99 18.88
CA GLU A 71 10.71 -7.89 19.23
C GLU A 71 10.93 -7.76 20.75
N ALA A 72 9.88 -7.93 21.55
CA ALA A 72 9.99 -7.96 23.00
C ALA A 72 10.79 -9.15 23.51
N ASP A 73 10.59 -10.35 22.94
CA ASP A 73 11.31 -11.57 23.32
C ASP A 73 12.82 -11.45 22.97
N GLU A 74 13.18 -10.87 21.82
CA GLU A 74 14.59 -10.62 21.48
C GLU A 74 15.28 -9.67 22.48
N VAL A 75 14.60 -8.61 22.92
CA VAL A 75 15.15 -7.67 23.91
C VAL A 75 15.20 -8.30 25.30
N SER A 76 14.18 -9.09 25.65
CA SER A 76 14.10 -9.89 26.88
C SER A 76 15.29 -10.85 26.99
N ASP A 77 15.63 -11.57 25.91
CA ASP A 77 16.76 -12.51 25.87
C ASP A 77 18.13 -11.82 26.06
N ILE A 78 18.27 -10.56 25.62
CA ILE A 78 19.53 -9.80 25.77
C ILE A 78 19.78 -9.41 27.24
N TYR A 79 18.74 -8.95 27.94
CA TYR A 79 18.88 -8.37 29.28
C TYR A 79 18.39 -9.26 30.43
N GLY A 80 17.71 -10.36 30.12
CA GLY A 80 17.15 -11.28 31.12
C GLY A 80 16.00 -10.68 31.95
N THR A 81 15.32 -9.66 31.42
CA THR A 81 14.11 -9.05 31.99
C THR A 81 12.87 -9.78 31.50
N ASP A 82 11.76 -9.74 32.25
CA ASP A 82 10.50 -10.36 31.80
C ASP A 82 9.88 -9.61 30.60
N THR A 83 9.23 -10.36 29.69
CA THR A 83 8.61 -9.80 28.48
C THR A 83 7.56 -8.69 28.77
N PRO A 84 6.69 -8.79 29.79
CA PRO A 84 5.76 -7.70 30.16
C PRO A 84 6.48 -6.37 30.49
N THR A 85 7.57 -6.44 31.26
CA THR A 85 8.42 -5.27 31.52
C THR A 85 9.00 -4.69 30.23
N VAL A 86 9.51 -5.55 29.34
CA VAL A 86 10.09 -5.11 28.06
C VAL A 86 9.07 -4.39 27.18
N PHE A 87 7.81 -4.82 27.15
CA PHE A 87 6.75 -4.09 26.42
C PHE A 87 6.56 -2.66 26.91
N VAL A 88 6.59 -2.44 28.24
CA VAL A 88 6.52 -1.09 28.82
C VAL A 88 7.75 -0.27 28.42
N LEU A 89 8.94 -0.87 28.47
CA LEU A 89 10.18 -0.21 28.09
C LEU A 89 10.19 0.18 26.60
N LEU A 90 9.79 -0.72 25.71
CA LEU A 90 9.71 -0.48 24.26
C LEU A 90 8.72 0.64 23.95
N ARG A 91 7.52 0.62 24.55
CA ARG A 91 6.54 1.71 24.42
C ARG A 91 7.12 3.05 24.88
N SER A 92 7.82 3.08 26.02
CA SER A 92 8.44 4.32 26.54
C SER A 92 9.51 4.92 25.61
N GLN A 93 10.13 4.08 24.77
CA GLN A 93 11.14 4.48 23.78
C GLN A 93 10.58 4.50 22.35
N ALA A 94 9.26 4.55 22.18
CA ALA A 94 8.62 4.62 20.86
C ALA A 94 9.10 3.48 19.93
N TRP A 95 9.17 2.26 20.47
CA TRP A 95 9.63 1.05 19.77
C TRP A 95 11.01 1.17 19.10
N ASN A 96 11.85 2.11 19.56
CA ASN A 96 13.23 2.20 19.09
C ASN A 96 14.10 1.19 19.84
N ARG A 97 14.18 -0.02 19.29
CA ARG A 97 14.99 -1.12 19.82
C ARG A 97 16.44 -0.75 20.06
N GLU A 98 17.12 -0.17 19.06
CA GLU A 98 18.55 0.16 19.15
C GLU A 98 18.82 1.13 20.30
N ARG A 99 18.00 2.18 20.39
CA ARG A 99 18.09 3.14 21.49
C ARG A 99 17.82 2.52 22.85
N LEU A 100 16.84 1.62 22.94
CA LEU A 100 16.57 0.91 24.19
C LEU A 100 17.77 0.04 24.60
N ILE A 101 18.36 -0.68 23.64
CA ILE A 101 19.54 -1.51 23.89
C ILE A 101 20.71 -0.67 24.42
N ASP A 102 21.00 0.45 23.77
CA ASP A 102 22.10 1.34 24.18
C ASP A 102 21.84 1.94 25.58
N THR A 103 20.67 2.54 25.78
CA THR A 103 20.36 3.24 27.04
C THR A 103 20.19 2.28 28.23
N PHE A 104 19.63 1.09 28.00
CA PHE A 104 19.50 0.07 29.03
C PHE A 104 20.87 -0.55 29.37
N GLY A 105 21.75 -0.71 28.38
CA GLY A 105 23.14 -1.12 28.61
C GLY A 105 23.95 -0.14 29.46
N GLU A 106 23.68 1.17 29.35
CA GLU A 106 24.33 2.20 30.17
C GLU A 106 23.81 2.21 31.62
N ASN A 107 22.49 2.26 31.83
CA ASN A 107 21.91 2.34 33.18
C ASN A 107 20.46 1.79 33.24
N PRO A 108 20.30 0.50 33.58
CA PRO A 108 18.99 -0.16 33.65
C PRO A 108 18.00 0.54 34.61
N SER A 109 18.43 0.85 35.84
CA SER A 109 17.55 1.43 36.87
C SER A 109 17.02 2.81 36.48
N LYS A 110 17.82 3.62 35.77
CA LYS A 110 17.37 4.92 35.26
C LYS A 110 16.29 4.76 34.19
N VAL A 111 16.47 3.79 33.28
CA VAL A 111 15.52 3.51 32.19
C VAL A 111 14.22 2.96 32.75
N MET A 112 14.28 1.98 33.67
CA MET A 112 13.10 1.43 34.34
C MET A 112 12.30 2.50 35.09
N LYS A 113 12.99 3.34 35.89
CA LYS A 113 12.34 4.43 36.61
C LYS A 113 11.69 5.46 35.69
N ALA A 114 12.33 5.79 34.56
CA ALA A 114 11.77 6.72 33.57
C ALA A 114 10.54 6.15 32.86
N ALA A 115 10.52 4.84 32.61
CA ALA A 115 9.40 4.13 31.99
C ALA A 115 8.25 3.81 32.98
N GLY A 116 8.44 4.03 34.28
CA GLY A 116 7.43 3.68 35.29
C GLY A 116 7.40 2.20 35.64
N VAL A 117 8.53 1.50 35.52
CA VAL A 117 8.68 0.10 35.90
C VAL A 117 9.38 0.01 37.26
N ILE A 118 8.93 -0.92 38.10
CA ILE A 118 9.55 -1.19 39.40
C ILE A 118 10.84 -1.99 39.19
N ASP A 119 11.95 -1.50 39.73
CA ASP A 119 13.21 -2.23 39.73
C ASP A 119 13.16 -3.34 40.79
N PRO A 120 13.22 -4.63 40.39
CA PRO A 120 13.16 -5.75 41.34
C PRO A 120 14.29 -5.70 42.37
N SER A 121 15.43 -5.08 42.04
CA SER A 121 16.58 -4.92 42.94
C SER A 121 16.38 -3.90 44.05
N LEU A 122 15.34 -3.06 43.95
CA LEU A 122 15.01 -2.00 44.93
C LEU A 122 13.78 -2.31 45.78
N SER A 123 13.19 -3.51 45.64
CA SER A 123 12.06 -3.96 46.46
C SER A 123 12.43 -3.92 47.95
N PRO A 124 11.73 -3.16 48.81
CA PRO A 124 12.03 -3.13 50.24
C PRO A 124 11.69 -4.49 50.86
N THR A 125 12.72 -5.16 51.39
CA THR A 125 12.51 -6.31 52.29
C THR A 125 11.86 -5.80 53.58
N SER A 126 10.71 -6.39 53.94
CA SER A 126 9.96 -6.04 55.15
C SER A 126 10.83 -6.14 56.42
N PRO A 127 10.57 -5.30 57.46
CA PRO A 127 11.45 -5.20 58.61
C PRO A 127 11.26 -6.38 59.59
N SER A 128 12.33 -7.14 59.82
CA SER A 128 12.38 -8.12 60.92
C SER A 128 12.57 -7.42 62.26
N ALA A 129 11.49 -7.31 63.05
CA ALA A 129 11.58 -7.43 64.51
C ALA A 129 11.88 -8.93 64.80
N SER A 130 12.78 -9.34 65.69
CA SER A 130 12.93 -8.92 67.08
C SER A 130 14.29 -9.40 67.64
N GLN A 131 14.79 -8.65 68.63
CA GLN A 131 15.91 -8.99 69.49
C GLN A 131 15.65 -10.26 70.32
N SER A 132 16.65 -11.13 70.48
CA SER A 132 16.91 -11.84 71.74
C SER A 132 18.27 -12.55 71.77
N VAL A 133 19.14 -12.00 72.62
CA VAL A 133 20.13 -12.60 73.55
C VAL A 133 21.16 -13.66 73.09
N SER A 134 22.39 -13.35 73.48
CA SER A 134 23.65 -14.08 73.31
C SER A 134 23.90 -15.14 74.40
N SER A 135 24.51 -16.28 74.04
CA SER A 135 25.61 -16.97 74.78
C SER A 135 26.15 -18.19 74.02
N PRO A 136 27.40 -18.66 74.28
CA PRO A 136 28.29 -19.28 73.27
C PRO A 136 28.76 -20.71 73.67
N PRO A 137 29.93 -21.23 73.22
CA PRO A 137 30.09 -22.14 72.08
C PRO A 137 30.64 -23.53 72.47
N SER A 138 30.49 -24.54 71.60
CA SER A 138 31.24 -25.81 71.74
C SER A 138 31.71 -26.37 70.40
N SER A 139 33.03 -26.21 70.20
CA SER A 139 34.03 -27.19 69.73
C SER A 139 33.78 -28.04 68.46
N GLN A 140 34.58 -27.71 67.45
CA GLN A 140 35.55 -28.58 66.75
C GLN A 140 35.13 -29.99 66.34
N SER A 141 35.20 -30.26 65.03
CA SER A 141 36.24 -31.16 64.52
C SER A 141 36.38 -31.04 63.01
N GLN A 142 37.61 -30.71 62.59
CA GLN A 142 38.12 -30.84 61.24
C GLN A 142 38.29 -32.32 60.88
N SER A 143 38.01 -32.67 59.63
CA SER A 143 38.90 -33.59 58.91
C SER A 143 38.82 -33.33 57.41
N GLN A 144 39.99 -33.03 56.86
CA GLN A 144 40.30 -32.96 55.44
C GLN A 144 40.44 -34.38 54.89
N SER A 145 39.99 -34.62 53.66
CA SER A 145 40.72 -35.48 52.73
C SER A 145 40.35 -35.17 51.28
N GLN A 146 41.39 -34.87 50.50
CA GLN A 146 41.40 -34.61 49.07
C GLN A 146 41.19 -35.90 48.25
N SER A 147 40.48 -35.82 47.12
CA SER A 147 40.91 -36.41 45.83
C SER A 147 39.89 -36.13 44.71
N GLN A 148 40.38 -35.48 43.65
CA GLN A 148 39.78 -35.40 42.30
C GLN A 148 40.01 -36.73 41.53
N PRO A 149 39.62 -36.86 40.23
CA PRO A 149 38.41 -36.45 39.52
C PRO A 149 37.81 -37.60 38.69
N THR A 150 36.50 -37.65 38.45
CA THR A 150 35.97 -38.36 37.25
C THR A 150 34.83 -37.60 36.60
N ARG A 151 35.00 -37.38 35.29
CA ARG A 151 34.00 -36.88 34.35
C ARG A 151 32.77 -37.79 34.36
N ARG A 152 31.58 -37.21 34.49
CA ARG A 152 30.40 -37.75 33.81
C ARG A 152 29.45 -36.65 33.34
N SER A 153 29.24 -36.67 32.04
CA SER A 153 28.24 -35.92 31.29
C SER A 153 26.84 -36.36 31.70
N THR A 154 25.99 -35.42 32.10
CA THR A 154 24.54 -35.53 32.03
C THR A 154 23.94 -34.17 31.71
N ARG A 155 23.19 -34.14 30.60
CA ARG A 155 22.30 -33.05 30.15
C ARG A 155 21.44 -32.54 31.30
N GLY A 156 21.58 -31.26 31.65
CA GLY A 156 20.62 -30.52 32.48
C GLY A 156 19.61 -29.81 31.58
N ALA A 157 18.34 -30.14 31.76
CA ALA A 157 17.22 -29.43 31.14
C ALA A 157 17.15 -27.97 31.61
N PRO A 158 16.66 -27.02 30.80
CA PRO A 158 16.46 -25.64 31.25
C PRO A 158 15.34 -25.62 32.30
N VAL A 159 15.69 -25.20 33.52
CA VAL A 159 14.71 -24.89 34.56
C VAL A 159 13.95 -23.64 34.11
N ARG A 160 12.77 -23.85 33.54
CA ARG A 160 11.78 -22.82 33.22
C ARG A 160 11.37 -22.15 34.53
N LYS A 161 11.88 -20.94 34.80
CA LYS A 161 11.33 -20.07 35.84
C LYS A 161 9.92 -19.69 35.38
N GLN A 162 8.93 -20.35 35.94
CA GLN A 162 7.53 -19.95 35.79
C GLN A 162 7.34 -18.73 36.70
N SER A 163 7.06 -17.57 36.11
CA SER A 163 6.44 -16.45 36.81
C SER A 163 5.10 -16.93 37.37
N ALA A 164 4.88 -16.71 38.67
CA ALA A 164 3.63 -17.04 39.34
C ALA A 164 2.55 -16.02 38.94
N PRO A 165 1.29 -16.44 38.75
CA PRO A 165 0.19 -15.52 38.47
C PRO A 165 -0.03 -14.56 39.66
N ILE A 166 -0.45 -13.33 39.35
CA ILE A 166 -0.84 -12.29 40.31
C ILE A 166 -1.96 -12.85 41.21
N ALA A 167 -1.60 -13.24 42.43
CA ALA A 167 -2.57 -13.73 43.41
C ALA A 167 -3.25 -12.53 44.07
N PRO A 168 -4.60 -12.52 44.23
CA PRO A 168 -5.27 -11.48 45.00
C PRO A 168 -4.72 -11.50 46.43
N SER A 169 -4.19 -10.37 46.89
CA SER A 169 -3.69 -10.21 48.25
C SER A 169 -4.86 -10.21 49.23
N ARG A 170 -5.35 -11.39 49.62
CA ARG A 170 -6.31 -11.53 50.72
C ARG A 170 -5.57 -11.33 52.05
N SER A 171 -5.30 -10.07 52.40
CA SER A 171 -4.94 -9.73 53.77
C SER A 171 -6.23 -9.71 54.61
N ASN A 172 -6.18 -10.27 55.82
CA ASN A 172 -7.31 -10.36 56.75
C ASN A 172 -7.56 -9.02 57.50
N GLU A 173 -7.06 -7.89 56.97
CA GLU A 173 -7.26 -6.56 57.53
C GLU A 173 -8.42 -5.83 56.79
N PRO A 174 -9.22 -5.02 57.50
CA PRO A 174 -10.28 -4.24 56.87
C PRO A 174 -9.68 -3.22 55.89
N PHE A 175 -9.81 -3.49 54.60
CA PHE A 175 -9.41 -2.58 53.52
C PHE A 175 -10.59 -1.71 53.09
N MET A 176 -10.39 -0.39 53.11
CA MET A 176 -11.32 0.59 52.54
C MET A 176 -10.71 1.19 51.29
N CYS A 177 -11.40 1.08 50.16
CA CYS A 177 -10.91 1.64 48.90
C CYS A 177 -10.85 3.17 48.96
N PRO A 178 -9.70 3.83 48.68
CA PRO A 178 -9.56 5.28 48.78
C PRO A 178 -10.35 6.06 47.71
N ILE A 179 -10.81 5.39 46.65
CA ILE A 179 -11.56 6.01 45.56
C ILE A 179 -13.06 5.95 45.82
N CYS A 180 -13.62 4.75 46.05
CA CYS A 180 -15.06 4.56 46.21
C CYS A 180 -15.54 4.49 47.66
N CYS A 181 -14.62 4.49 48.64
CA CYS A 181 -14.93 4.33 50.07
C CYS A 181 -15.75 3.06 50.35
N ASP A 182 -15.45 1.97 49.65
CA ASP A 182 -16.04 0.64 49.90
C ASP A 182 -15.15 -0.13 50.87
N ASP A 183 -15.75 -0.62 51.96
CA ASP A 183 -15.11 -1.26 53.10
C ASP A 183 -15.09 -2.78 52.96
N ALA A 184 -15.79 -3.33 51.96
CA ALA A 184 -15.92 -4.75 51.71
C ALA A 184 -15.81 -5.12 50.21
N PRO A 185 -14.76 -4.67 49.50
CA PRO A 185 -14.61 -4.99 48.08
C PRO A 185 -14.32 -6.48 47.86
N THR A 186 -14.75 -6.99 46.70
CA THR A 186 -14.61 -8.41 46.34
C THR A 186 -13.15 -8.81 46.12
N ALA A 187 -12.37 -7.91 45.53
CA ALA A 187 -10.93 -8.02 45.35
C ALA A 187 -10.25 -6.64 45.38
N SER A 188 -8.98 -6.62 45.73
CA SER A 188 -8.13 -5.43 45.75
C SER A 188 -6.78 -5.74 45.11
N PHE A 189 -6.24 -4.78 44.37
CA PHE A 189 -5.00 -4.94 43.61
C PHE A 189 -4.10 -3.72 43.72
N ASP A 190 -2.78 -3.96 43.65
CA ASP A 190 -1.73 -2.96 43.53
C ASP A 190 -0.78 -3.29 42.37
N LEU A 191 -0.05 -2.29 41.89
CA LEU A 191 0.94 -2.44 40.80
C LEU A 191 2.37 -2.69 41.33
N GLY A 192 2.53 -3.10 42.59
CA GLY A 192 3.82 -3.19 43.30
C GLY A 192 4.33 -1.87 43.88
N CYS A 193 3.63 -0.75 43.61
CA CYS A 193 3.94 0.57 44.18
C CYS A 193 3.46 0.72 45.64
N GLY A 194 2.67 -0.23 46.14
CA GLY A 194 2.07 -0.17 47.47
C GLY A 194 0.71 0.55 47.53
N HIS A 195 0.23 1.14 46.42
CA HIS A 195 -1.10 1.74 46.34
C HIS A 195 -2.15 0.70 45.95
N VAL A 196 -3.07 0.41 46.86
CA VAL A 196 -4.09 -0.64 46.73
C VAL A 196 -5.46 -0.03 46.42
N PHE A 197 -6.14 -0.56 45.41
CA PHE A 197 -7.49 -0.13 45.02
C PHE A 197 -8.41 -1.33 44.76
N CYS A 198 -9.72 -1.15 44.89
CA CYS A 198 -10.67 -2.23 44.60
C CYS A 198 -10.78 -2.53 43.09
N ASP A 199 -11.22 -3.74 42.78
CA ASP A 199 -11.44 -4.25 41.42
C ASP A 199 -12.35 -3.34 40.57
N ASN A 200 -13.45 -2.85 41.12
CA ASN A 200 -14.41 -2.01 40.43
C ASN A 200 -13.84 -0.64 40.05
N CYS A 201 -13.01 -0.05 40.92
CA CYS A 201 -12.32 1.21 40.61
C CYS A 201 -11.30 1.01 39.50
N TRP A 202 -10.50 -0.07 39.56
CA TRP A 202 -9.59 -0.43 38.47
C TRP A 202 -10.33 -0.63 37.14
N ARG A 203 -11.43 -1.40 37.13
CA ARG A 203 -12.26 -1.63 35.94
C ARG A 203 -12.76 -0.32 35.33
N THR A 204 -13.33 0.56 36.16
CA THR A 204 -13.89 1.84 35.71
C THR A 204 -12.80 2.78 35.19
N TYR A 205 -11.66 2.83 35.88
CA TYR A 205 -10.51 3.62 35.47
C TYR A 205 -9.91 3.14 34.16
N LEU A 206 -9.67 1.83 34.02
CA LEU A 206 -9.14 1.23 32.80
C LEU A 206 -10.10 1.43 31.62
N HIS A 207 -11.41 1.22 31.81
CA HIS A 207 -12.42 1.50 30.78
C HIS A 207 -12.35 2.96 30.31
N THR A 208 -12.32 3.92 31.24
CA THR A 208 -12.23 5.36 30.90
C THR A 208 -10.94 5.66 30.13
N LYS A 209 -9.80 5.14 30.60
CA LYS A 209 -8.49 5.35 29.98
C LYS A 209 -8.37 4.74 28.58
N ILE A 210 -8.95 3.56 28.37
CA ILE A 210 -8.86 2.81 27.10
C ILE A 210 -9.91 3.32 26.10
N HIS A 211 -11.16 3.46 26.53
CA HIS A 211 -12.27 3.76 25.65
C HIS A 211 -12.35 5.27 25.34
N ASP A 212 -12.32 6.11 26.38
CA ASP A 212 -12.60 7.54 26.24
C ASP A 212 -11.32 8.34 25.94
N GLU A 213 -10.20 8.03 26.60
CA GLU A 213 -8.93 8.74 26.41
C GLU A 213 -8.02 8.09 25.35
N GLY A 214 -8.14 6.78 25.12
CA GLY A 214 -7.32 6.05 24.13
C GLY A 214 -5.86 5.89 24.52
N GLU A 215 -5.54 5.85 25.81
CA GLU A 215 -4.17 5.74 26.31
C GLU A 215 -3.68 4.28 26.36
N VAL A 216 -2.47 4.03 25.83
CA VAL A 216 -1.78 2.74 25.98
C VAL A 216 -0.88 2.67 27.21
N ALA A 217 -0.49 3.82 27.77
CA ALA A 217 0.48 3.93 28.86
C ALA A 217 -0.22 4.33 30.16
N ILE A 218 -0.98 3.40 30.74
CA ILE A 218 -1.84 3.67 31.88
C ILE A 218 -1.04 3.63 33.18
N GLN A 219 -1.12 4.69 33.98
CA GLN A 219 -0.43 4.83 35.26
C GLN A 219 -1.33 4.47 36.44
N CYS A 220 -0.71 4.22 37.60
CA CYS A 220 -1.38 4.08 38.89
C CYS A 220 -2.36 5.25 39.16
N MET A 221 -3.49 4.95 39.81
CA MET A 221 -4.52 5.94 40.13
C MET A 221 -4.13 6.93 41.25
N ASP A 222 -3.03 6.68 41.97
CA ASP A 222 -2.55 7.56 43.03
C ASP A 222 -1.84 8.81 42.49
N ASP A 223 -2.07 9.97 43.13
CA ASP A 223 -1.51 11.25 42.67
C ASP A 223 0.03 11.26 42.75
N GLY A 224 0.68 11.56 41.63
CA GLY A 224 2.14 11.61 41.54
C GLY A 224 2.83 10.25 41.39
N CYS A 225 2.10 9.13 41.43
CA CYS A 225 2.65 7.81 41.16
C CYS A 225 2.82 7.59 39.64
N LYS A 226 4.05 7.28 39.19
CA LYS A 226 4.37 7.08 37.76
C LYS A 226 4.47 5.63 37.34
N ILE A 227 4.13 4.69 38.23
CA ILE A 227 4.20 3.26 37.91
C ILE A 227 3.14 2.91 36.88
N GLN A 228 3.55 2.24 35.81
CA GLN A 228 2.66 1.84 34.72
C GLN A 228 2.06 0.46 34.99
N ALA A 229 0.78 0.32 34.63
CA ALA A 229 0.11 -0.97 34.56
C ALA A 229 0.64 -1.73 33.34
N ASN A 230 1.21 -2.92 33.56
CA ASN A 230 1.65 -3.79 32.48
C ASN A 230 0.45 -4.53 31.84
N ASP A 231 0.67 -5.13 30.67
CA ASP A 231 -0.42 -5.76 29.91
C ASP A 231 -1.01 -6.97 30.65
N GLU A 232 -0.19 -7.68 31.44
CA GLU A 232 -0.62 -8.80 32.29
C GLU A 232 -1.58 -8.36 33.41
N PHE A 233 -1.51 -7.11 33.85
CA PHE A 233 -2.47 -6.52 34.78
C PHE A 233 -3.72 -6.01 34.05
N VAL A 234 -3.55 -5.29 32.94
CA VAL A 234 -4.64 -4.64 32.22
C VAL A 234 -5.59 -5.66 31.60
N GLU A 235 -5.06 -6.67 30.88
CA GLU A 235 -5.87 -7.63 30.13
C GLU A 235 -6.91 -8.35 31.01
N PRO A 236 -6.57 -8.97 32.17
CA PRO A 236 -7.57 -9.63 33.01
C PRO A 236 -8.51 -8.65 33.72
N ALA A 237 -8.02 -7.45 34.05
CA ALA A 237 -8.80 -6.45 34.78
C ALA A 237 -9.95 -5.87 33.93
N VAL A 238 -9.82 -5.85 32.60
CA VAL A 238 -10.85 -5.32 31.70
C VAL A 238 -11.80 -6.39 31.13
N VAL A 239 -11.54 -7.68 31.36
CA VAL A 239 -12.47 -8.76 30.99
C VAL A 239 -13.73 -8.69 31.87
N VAL A 240 -14.88 -8.42 31.26
CA VAL A 240 -16.20 -8.48 31.89
C VAL A 240 -17.03 -9.54 31.18
N GLU A 241 -17.57 -10.51 31.92
CA GLU A 241 -18.27 -11.70 31.37
C GLU A 241 -19.53 -11.38 30.54
N ASP A 242 -20.05 -10.14 30.58
CA ASP A 242 -21.38 -9.76 30.07
C ASP A 242 -21.42 -8.72 28.92
N LYS A 243 -20.28 -8.35 28.30
CA LYS A 243 -20.27 -7.38 27.18
C LYS A 243 -19.57 -7.91 25.91
N PRO A 244 -20.24 -7.88 24.74
CA PRO A 244 -19.76 -8.53 23.51
C PRO A 244 -18.74 -7.74 22.68
N VAL A 245 -18.25 -6.58 23.16
CA VAL A 245 -17.12 -5.86 22.56
C VAL A 245 -16.23 -5.45 23.71
N SER A 246 -15.14 -6.19 23.90
CA SER A 246 -14.38 -6.15 25.14
C SER A 246 -13.41 -4.98 25.11
N ASP A 247 -13.27 -4.28 26.24
CA ASP A 247 -12.20 -3.29 26.45
C ASP A 247 -10.82 -3.87 26.13
N VAL A 248 -10.66 -5.21 26.18
CA VAL A 248 -9.48 -5.95 25.70
C VAL A 248 -9.25 -5.72 24.22
N ASP A 249 -10.26 -5.90 23.36
CA ASP A 249 -10.11 -5.73 21.90
C ASP A 249 -9.70 -4.29 21.56
N ARG A 250 -10.29 -3.32 22.26
CA ARG A 250 -9.96 -1.90 22.12
C ARG A 250 -8.53 -1.61 22.57
N TYR A 251 -8.11 -2.16 23.71
CA TYR A 251 -6.76 -2.01 24.22
C TYR A 251 -5.74 -2.63 23.26
N THR A 252 -6.00 -3.84 22.77
CA THR A 252 -5.17 -4.51 21.76
C THR A 252 -5.06 -3.68 20.47
N GLU A 253 -6.17 -3.11 19.99
CA GLU A 253 -6.14 -2.20 18.83
C GLU A 253 -5.21 -0.99 19.09
N LEU A 254 -5.29 -0.37 20.27
CA LEU A 254 -4.44 0.75 20.65
C LEU A 254 -2.96 0.36 20.70
N LEU A 255 -2.62 -0.80 21.27
CA LEU A 255 -1.26 -1.32 21.32
C LEU A 255 -0.69 -1.54 19.91
N ILE A 256 -1.48 -2.16 19.02
CA ILE A 256 -1.07 -2.37 17.62
C ILE A 256 -0.89 -1.02 16.91
N ARG A 257 -1.79 -0.05 17.14
CA ARG A 257 -1.69 1.28 16.53
C ARG A 257 -0.45 2.03 16.98
N ASP A 258 -0.10 1.94 18.26
CA ASP A 258 1.14 2.51 18.80
C ASP A 258 2.38 1.88 18.15
N PHE A 259 2.41 0.54 18.03
CA PHE A 259 3.50 -0.18 17.37
C PHE A 259 3.66 0.23 15.89
N VAL A 260 2.56 0.29 15.14
CA VAL A 260 2.57 0.66 13.72
C VAL A 260 2.98 2.13 13.53
N ALA A 261 2.50 3.04 14.38
CA ALA A 261 2.86 4.46 14.31
C ALA A 261 4.37 4.70 14.45
N HIS A 262 5.04 3.85 15.24
CA HIS A 262 6.47 3.93 15.51
C HIS A 262 7.34 3.04 14.60
N THR A 263 6.72 2.27 13.69
CA THR A 263 7.44 1.39 12.75
C THR A 263 7.29 1.90 11.32
N PRO A 264 8.25 2.67 10.76
CA PRO A 264 8.12 3.30 9.44
C PRO A 264 7.92 2.32 8.27
N SER A 265 8.30 1.06 8.46
CA SER A 265 8.12 -0.01 7.48
C SER A 265 6.73 -0.63 7.48
N ILE A 266 5.86 -0.27 8.44
CA ILE A 266 4.50 -0.79 8.54
C ILE A 266 3.51 0.38 8.52
N LYS A 267 2.41 0.25 7.76
CA LYS A 267 1.30 1.23 7.77
C LYS A 267 -0.04 0.53 7.62
N PHE A 268 -1.07 1.11 8.22
CA PHE A 268 -2.45 0.70 7.98
C PHE A 268 -2.92 1.07 6.57
N CYS A 269 -3.86 0.29 6.07
CA CYS A 269 -4.66 0.67 4.92
C CYS A 269 -5.41 1.98 5.21
N PRO A 270 -5.38 2.99 4.33
CA PRO A 270 -6.08 4.26 4.54
C PRO A 270 -7.59 4.18 4.30
N TYR A 271 -8.06 3.09 3.67
CA TYR A 271 -9.48 2.93 3.35
C TYR A 271 -10.31 2.78 4.63
N PRO A 272 -11.45 3.50 4.74
CA PRO A 272 -12.36 3.37 5.86
C PRO A 272 -12.76 1.90 6.09
N SER A 273 -12.87 1.51 7.36
CA SER A 273 -13.26 0.15 7.78
C SER A 273 -12.24 -0.96 7.49
N CYS A 274 -11.13 -0.69 6.79
CA CYS A 274 -10.07 -1.68 6.59
C CYS A 274 -9.08 -1.64 7.76
N THR A 275 -8.95 -2.77 8.48
CA THR A 275 -8.05 -2.89 9.65
C THR A 275 -6.71 -3.55 9.32
N GLN A 276 -6.45 -3.87 8.05
CA GLN A 276 -5.22 -4.51 7.63
C GLN A 276 -4.03 -3.52 7.62
N ALA A 277 -2.87 -4.00 8.04
CA ALA A 277 -1.61 -3.29 7.85
C ALA A 277 -0.78 -3.91 6.73
N LEU A 278 0.17 -3.16 6.20
CA LEU A 278 1.16 -3.64 5.24
C LEU A 278 2.56 -3.33 5.71
N LYS A 279 3.48 -4.26 5.47
CA LYS A 279 4.91 -4.07 5.64
C LYS A 279 5.59 -3.82 4.29
N CYS A 280 6.28 -2.69 4.14
CA CYS A 280 7.03 -2.30 2.95
C CYS A 280 8.41 -1.73 3.34
N ASN A 281 9.42 -2.61 3.37
CA ASN A 281 10.80 -2.22 3.71
C ASN A 281 11.44 -1.23 2.71
N PRO A 282 11.25 -1.34 1.37
CA PRO A 282 11.85 -0.40 0.43
C PRO A 282 11.42 1.05 0.64
N ALA A 283 10.15 1.25 1.02
CA ALA A 283 9.58 2.58 1.25
C ALA A 283 10.01 3.22 2.58
N ALA A 284 10.47 2.42 3.55
CA ALA A 284 10.90 2.89 4.87
C ALA A 284 12.27 3.58 4.85
N ARG A 285 13.06 3.42 3.78
CA ARG A 285 14.39 4.02 3.67
C ARG A 285 14.30 5.53 3.50
N LYS A 286 15.12 6.28 4.23
CA LYS A 286 15.18 7.74 4.14
C LYS A 286 15.45 8.18 2.70
N GLY A 287 14.60 9.07 2.18
CA GLY A 287 14.72 9.59 0.82
C GLY A 287 14.23 8.65 -0.30
N ALA A 288 13.80 7.42 0.00
CA ALA A 288 13.30 6.49 -1.03
C ALA A 288 12.11 7.05 -1.81
N LEU A 289 11.23 7.81 -1.16
CA LEU A 289 10.02 8.37 -1.79
C LEU A 289 10.30 9.45 -2.86
N ASN A 290 11.55 9.86 -3.03
CA ASN A 290 11.98 10.77 -4.10
C ASN A 290 12.32 10.05 -5.41
N THR A 291 12.53 8.73 -5.36
CA THR A 291 12.88 7.90 -6.51
C THR A 291 12.00 6.66 -6.66
N LEU A 292 11.19 6.37 -5.64
CA LEU A 292 10.29 5.23 -5.57
C LEU A 292 8.87 5.70 -5.26
N VAL A 293 7.91 5.16 -6.02
CA VAL A 293 6.48 5.35 -5.78
C VAL A 293 5.88 4.02 -5.34
N PRO A 294 5.80 3.75 -4.02
CA PRO A 294 5.40 2.46 -3.50
C PRO A 294 3.87 2.34 -3.50
N THR A 295 3.26 2.15 -4.67
CA THR A 295 1.86 1.72 -4.75
C THR A 295 1.77 0.26 -4.36
N VAL A 296 0.93 -0.02 -3.37
CA VAL A 296 0.73 -1.34 -2.75
C VAL A 296 -0.77 -1.67 -2.75
N VAL A 297 -1.09 -2.96 -2.63
CA VAL A 297 -2.45 -3.46 -2.54
C VAL A 297 -2.61 -4.21 -1.23
N CYS A 298 -3.61 -3.85 -0.41
CA CYS A 298 -3.90 -4.57 0.82
C CYS A 298 -4.55 -5.94 0.55
N GLY A 299 -4.66 -6.80 1.56
CA GLY A 299 -5.28 -8.12 1.40
C GLY A 299 -6.77 -8.09 1.05
N GLU A 300 -7.46 -6.96 1.27
CA GLU A 300 -8.84 -6.73 0.80
C GLU A 300 -8.90 -6.16 -0.63
N GLY A 301 -7.76 -6.00 -1.32
CA GLY A 301 -7.71 -5.50 -2.70
C GLY A 301 -7.68 -3.97 -2.86
N HIS A 302 -7.58 -3.20 -1.76
CA HIS A 302 -7.46 -1.74 -1.86
C HIS A 302 -6.05 -1.30 -2.30
N GLU A 303 -5.97 -0.52 -3.38
CA GLU A 303 -4.72 0.02 -3.91
C GLU A 303 -4.46 1.44 -3.38
N PHE A 304 -3.26 1.69 -2.86
CA PHE A 304 -2.86 3.02 -2.37
C PHE A 304 -1.34 3.20 -2.35
N CYS A 305 -0.86 4.44 -2.23
CA CYS A 305 0.56 4.71 -2.03
C CYS A 305 0.97 4.53 -0.56
N PHE A 306 1.90 3.63 -0.28
CA PHE A 306 2.48 3.46 1.06
C PHE A 306 3.17 4.72 1.59
N GLY A 307 3.72 5.55 0.69
CA GLY A 307 4.42 6.80 1.07
C GLY A 307 3.48 7.85 1.65
N CYS A 308 2.48 8.28 0.86
CA CYS A 308 1.61 9.41 1.16
C CYS A 308 0.13 9.05 1.45
N ALA A 309 -0.21 7.75 1.50
CA ALA A 309 -1.57 7.24 1.72
C ALA A 309 -2.61 7.63 0.65
N GLN A 310 -2.17 8.10 -0.53
CA GLN A 310 -3.06 8.42 -1.63
C GLN A 310 -3.77 7.17 -2.18
N GLU A 311 -5.11 7.19 -2.15
CA GLU A 311 -5.99 6.18 -2.74
C GLU A 311 -5.78 6.03 -4.26
N GLY A 312 -5.81 4.79 -4.75
CA GLY A 312 -5.55 4.43 -6.15
C GLY A 312 -4.08 4.59 -6.57
N GLY A 313 -3.21 5.02 -5.65
CA GLY A 313 -1.82 5.33 -5.95
C GLY A 313 -1.65 6.60 -6.79
N HIS A 314 -0.40 6.92 -7.08
CA HIS A 314 -0.06 8.09 -7.88
C HIS A 314 1.15 7.86 -8.82
N ARG A 315 1.32 6.63 -9.30
CA ARG A 315 2.34 6.37 -10.32
C ARG A 315 1.97 7.09 -11.63
N PRO A 316 2.94 7.70 -12.34
CA PRO A 316 4.39 7.62 -12.11
C PRO A 316 4.98 8.74 -11.24
N VAL A 317 4.19 9.70 -10.78
CA VAL A 317 4.69 10.88 -10.07
C VAL A 317 5.13 10.56 -8.63
N ILE A 318 6.14 11.25 -8.10
CA ILE A 318 6.62 11.08 -6.71
C ILE A 318 5.70 11.74 -5.68
N CYS A 319 5.79 11.28 -4.42
CA CYS A 319 4.87 11.68 -3.33
C CYS A 319 4.86 13.18 -3.06
N SER A 320 6.02 13.83 -3.14
CA SER A 320 6.17 15.27 -2.93
C SER A 320 5.42 16.07 -3.99
N VAL A 321 5.56 15.68 -5.26
CA VAL A 321 4.93 16.32 -6.40
C VAL A 321 3.43 16.05 -6.44
N SER A 322 2.97 14.83 -6.12
CA SER A 322 1.54 14.53 -6.00
C SER A 322 0.88 15.37 -4.91
N LYS A 323 1.51 15.52 -3.74
CA LYS A 323 1.03 16.38 -2.65
C LYS A 323 0.96 17.85 -3.06
N MET A 324 1.97 18.37 -3.78
CA MET A 324 1.95 19.73 -4.31
C MET A 324 0.83 19.94 -5.33
N TRP A 325 0.62 18.97 -6.23
CA TRP A 325 -0.47 19.02 -7.20
C TRP A 325 -1.84 19.07 -6.52
N LEU A 326 -2.11 18.18 -5.57
CA LEU A 326 -3.37 18.15 -4.83
C LEU A 326 -3.62 19.43 -4.04
N LYS A 327 -2.57 19.96 -3.39
CA LYS A 327 -2.66 21.26 -2.70
C LYS A 327 -3.03 22.38 -3.68
N LYS A 328 -2.36 22.44 -4.83
CA LYS A 328 -2.66 23.44 -5.88
C LYS A 328 -4.10 23.30 -6.38
N CYS A 329 -4.58 22.08 -6.59
CA CYS A 329 -5.97 21.82 -6.97
C CYS A 329 -6.98 22.31 -5.93
N ALA A 330 -6.65 22.22 -4.64
CA ALA A 330 -7.50 22.72 -3.56
C ALA A 330 -7.50 24.26 -3.50
N ASP A 331 -6.31 24.86 -3.58
CA ASP A 331 -6.11 26.31 -3.50
C ASP A 331 -6.73 27.06 -4.70
N ASP A 332 -6.60 26.50 -5.92
CA ASP A 332 -7.10 27.11 -7.17
C ASP A 332 -8.53 26.64 -7.55
N SER A 333 -9.26 26.02 -6.61
CA SER A 333 -10.54 25.34 -6.86
C SER A 333 -11.66 26.25 -7.37
N GLU A 334 -11.68 27.53 -7.02
CA GLU A 334 -12.69 28.48 -7.51
C GLU A 334 -12.56 28.78 -9.01
N THR A 335 -11.32 28.85 -9.53
CA THR A 335 -11.08 29.05 -10.98
C THR A 335 -11.30 27.75 -11.77
N ALA A 336 -10.98 26.62 -11.15
CA ALA A 336 -11.15 25.28 -11.73
C ALA A 336 -12.63 24.82 -11.79
N ASN A 337 -13.44 25.18 -10.78
CA ASN A 337 -14.85 24.80 -10.72
C ASN A 337 -15.71 25.49 -11.80
N TRP A 338 -15.32 26.69 -12.26
CA TRP A 338 -16.02 27.39 -13.35
C TRP A 338 -15.95 26.63 -14.70
N ILE A 339 -14.97 25.73 -14.88
CA ILE A 339 -14.69 25.03 -16.15
C ILE A 339 -15.25 23.59 -16.16
N LYS A 340 -15.64 23.04 -15.01
CA LYS A 340 -16.28 21.71 -14.90
C LYS A 340 -17.75 21.74 -15.31
N SER A 341 -18.03 22.13 -16.56
CA SER A 341 -19.33 21.84 -17.16
C SER A 341 -19.30 20.43 -17.75
N ASN A 342 -20.24 19.58 -17.30
CA ASN A 342 -20.51 18.27 -17.93
C ASN A 342 -21.07 18.41 -19.36
N THR A 343 -21.34 19.65 -19.76
CA THR A 343 -21.87 20.05 -21.05
C THR A 343 -20.89 20.97 -21.77
N LYS A 344 -20.67 20.72 -23.05
CA LYS A 344 -19.89 21.57 -23.96
C LYS A 344 -20.63 21.75 -25.29
N GLU A 345 -20.21 22.70 -26.09
CA GLU A 345 -20.81 22.94 -27.41
C GLU A 345 -20.00 22.27 -28.53
N CYS A 346 -20.68 21.74 -29.54
CA CYS A 346 -20.00 21.20 -30.72
C CYS A 346 -19.19 22.30 -31.43
N PRO A 347 -17.89 22.11 -31.70
CA PRO A 347 -17.05 23.14 -32.33
C PRO A 347 -17.49 23.49 -33.76
N LYS A 348 -18.25 22.62 -34.44
CA LYS A 348 -18.72 22.83 -35.82
C LYS A 348 -20.12 23.44 -35.91
N CYS A 349 -21.04 23.06 -35.02
CA CYS A 349 -22.47 23.43 -35.14
C CYS A 349 -23.10 24.01 -33.87
N GLN A 350 -22.30 24.19 -32.81
CA GLN A 350 -22.67 24.78 -31.53
C GLN A 350 -23.83 24.10 -30.80
N SER A 351 -24.22 22.89 -31.22
CA SER A 351 -25.18 22.09 -30.45
C SER A 351 -24.59 21.71 -29.10
N THR A 352 -25.34 21.88 -28.03
CA THR A 352 -24.95 21.42 -26.68
C THR A 352 -24.83 19.89 -26.64
N ILE A 353 -23.74 19.39 -26.08
CA ILE A 353 -23.40 17.97 -25.93
C ILE A 353 -23.07 17.73 -24.45
N GLU A 354 -23.64 16.67 -23.88
CA GLU A 354 -23.34 16.18 -22.54
C GLU A 354 -22.41 14.97 -22.61
N LYS A 355 -21.43 14.88 -21.69
CA LYS A 355 -20.54 13.72 -21.59
C LYS A 355 -21.27 12.53 -20.97
N ASN A 356 -21.53 11.49 -21.77
CA ASN A 356 -22.30 10.31 -21.36
C ASN A 356 -21.48 9.01 -21.31
N GLY A 357 -20.14 9.12 -21.37
CA GLY A 357 -19.20 8.01 -21.41
C GLY A 357 -17.81 8.43 -20.93
N GLY A 358 -16.94 7.44 -20.73
CA GLY A 358 -15.54 7.68 -20.34
C GLY A 358 -14.67 8.11 -21.51
N CYS A 359 -15.04 7.74 -22.74
CA CYS A 359 -14.27 8.03 -23.95
C CYS A 359 -14.22 9.54 -24.24
N ASN A 360 -13.05 10.01 -24.66
CA ASN A 360 -12.85 11.40 -25.09
C ASN A 360 -13.10 11.60 -26.60
N HIS A 361 -13.24 10.53 -27.37
CA HIS A 361 -13.72 10.58 -28.75
C HIS A 361 -15.23 10.83 -28.74
N MET A 362 -15.66 11.99 -29.27
CA MET A 362 -17.08 12.33 -29.34
C MET A 362 -17.55 12.58 -30.76
N THR A 363 -18.71 12.02 -31.10
CA THR A 363 -19.40 12.26 -32.37
C THR A 363 -20.65 13.11 -32.15
N CYS A 364 -20.72 14.27 -32.80
CA CYS A 364 -21.88 15.15 -32.69
C CYS A 364 -23.14 14.50 -33.29
N LYS A 365 -24.22 14.37 -32.52
CA LYS A 365 -25.48 13.77 -33.00
C LYS A 365 -26.14 14.55 -34.15
N LYS A 366 -25.98 15.88 -34.18
CA LYS A 366 -26.59 16.78 -35.18
C LYS A 366 -25.81 16.85 -36.49
N CYS A 367 -24.50 17.09 -36.44
CA CYS A 367 -23.68 17.31 -37.64
C CYS A 367 -22.67 16.20 -37.96
N LYS A 368 -22.63 15.13 -37.13
CA LYS A 368 -21.75 13.96 -37.28
C LYS A 368 -20.25 14.28 -37.26
N TYR A 369 -19.87 15.47 -36.83
CA TYR A 369 -18.47 15.83 -36.64
C TYR A 369 -17.87 15.09 -35.45
N GLU A 370 -16.69 14.51 -35.66
CA GLU A 370 -15.90 13.79 -34.67
C GLU A 370 -14.82 14.69 -34.11
N PHE A 371 -14.75 14.81 -32.79
CA PHE A 371 -13.85 15.73 -32.11
C PHE A 371 -13.43 15.19 -30.74
N CYS A 372 -12.34 15.73 -30.22
CA CYS A 372 -11.85 15.41 -28.88
C CYS A 372 -12.55 16.27 -27.82
N TRP A 373 -13.09 15.64 -26.78
CA TRP A 373 -13.76 16.33 -25.67
C TRP A 373 -12.83 17.29 -24.89
N VAL A 374 -11.53 17.00 -24.85
CA VAL A 374 -10.56 17.77 -24.07
C VAL A 374 -10.21 19.08 -24.81
N CYS A 375 -9.70 18.98 -26.03
CA CYS A 375 -9.18 20.14 -26.78
C CYS A 375 -10.19 20.76 -27.76
N MET A 376 -11.33 20.12 -28.00
CA MET A 376 -12.33 20.51 -29.01
C MET A 376 -11.80 20.48 -30.47
N GLY A 377 -10.62 19.90 -30.69
CA GLY A 377 -10.01 19.72 -32.01
C GLY A 377 -10.53 18.49 -32.76
N ASN A 378 -10.18 18.41 -34.04
CA ASN A 378 -10.57 17.32 -34.94
C ASN A 378 -10.01 15.97 -34.46
N TRP A 379 -10.85 14.93 -34.39
CA TRP A 379 -10.41 13.62 -33.93
C TRP A 379 -9.42 12.96 -34.91
N THR A 380 -9.58 13.14 -36.22
CA THR A 380 -8.74 12.45 -37.22
C THR A 380 -7.26 12.84 -37.16
N GLU A 381 -6.94 13.99 -36.56
CA GLU A 381 -5.57 14.48 -36.40
C GLU A 381 -4.91 13.86 -35.15
N HIS A 382 -5.70 13.33 -34.20
CA HIS A 382 -5.17 12.71 -32.99
C HIS A 382 -4.42 11.42 -33.31
N GLY A 383 -3.23 11.28 -32.73
CA GLY A 383 -2.37 10.12 -32.96
C GLY A 383 -1.60 10.15 -34.28
N SER A 384 -1.58 11.31 -34.96
CA SER A 384 -0.60 11.63 -35.99
C SER A 384 0.68 12.20 -35.34
N SER A 385 1.83 12.08 -36.01
CA SER A 385 3.11 12.56 -35.46
C SER A 385 3.23 14.08 -35.31
N TRP A 386 2.36 14.85 -35.98
CA TRP A 386 2.46 16.32 -36.05
C TRP A 386 1.46 17.04 -35.14
N TYR A 387 0.44 16.34 -34.61
CA TYR A 387 -0.56 16.92 -33.73
C TYR A 387 -0.49 16.32 -32.32
N SER A 388 -0.17 17.15 -31.33
CA SER A 388 -0.05 16.73 -29.92
C SER A 388 -1.07 17.47 -29.05
N CYS A 389 -2.17 16.80 -28.73
CA CYS A 389 -3.20 17.33 -27.82
C CYS A 389 -2.72 17.42 -26.37
N ASN A 390 -1.81 16.54 -25.93
CA ASN A 390 -1.36 16.44 -24.55
C ASN A 390 -0.33 17.54 -24.16
N ARG A 391 0.50 17.98 -25.11
CA ARG A 391 1.56 18.98 -24.88
C ARG A 391 1.01 20.39 -24.74
N TYR A 392 1.63 21.19 -23.88
CA TYR A 392 1.35 22.63 -23.77
C TYR A 392 2.39 23.42 -24.57
N ASP A 393 1.94 24.37 -25.41
CA ASP A 393 2.83 25.23 -26.17
C ASP A 393 3.23 26.45 -25.34
N ASP A 394 4.47 26.47 -24.85
CA ASP A 394 5.01 27.55 -24.01
C ASP A 394 5.32 28.86 -24.79
N LYS A 395 5.02 28.95 -26.09
CA LYS A 395 5.26 30.17 -26.89
C LYS A 395 4.63 31.43 -26.27
N ASP A 396 3.44 31.32 -25.69
CA ASP A 396 2.76 32.46 -25.06
C ASP A 396 3.43 32.85 -23.73
N SER A 397 3.93 31.87 -22.97
CA SER A 397 4.74 32.09 -21.76
C SER A 397 6.07 32.77 -22.08
N ALA A 398 6.74 32.37 -23.17
CA ALA A 398 8.02 32.92 -23.59
C ALA A 398 7.91 34.40 -24.04
N ASN A 399 6.75 34.80 -24.55
CA ASN A 399 6.48 36.16 -25.01
C ASN A 399 5.92 37.09 -23.92
N ALA A 400 5.63 36.58 -22.71
CA ALA A 400 5.05 37.34 -21.60
C ALA A 400 6.08 38.30 -20.94
N ARG A 401 5.92 39.60 -21.16
CA ARG A 401 6.89 40.64 -20.73
C ARG A 401 6.58 41.23 -19.35
N ASP A 402 5.31 41.46 -19.05
CA ASP A 402 4.79 42.07 -17.82
C ASP A 402 4.29 41.04 -16.78
N GLN A 403 4.11 41.45 -15.53
CA GLN A 403 3.67 40.53 -14.46
C GLN A 403 2.27 39.97 -14.70
N GLN A 404 1.37 40.74 -15.31
CA GLN A 404 0.02 40.31 -15.60
C GLN A 404 0.01 39.23 -16.70
N SER A 405 0.73 39.43 -17.81
CA SER A 405 0.87 38.38 -18.84
C SER A 405 1.51 37.10 -18.30
N LYS A 406 2.52 37.19 -17.42
CA LYS A 406 3.12 36.02 -16.76
C LYS A 406 2.14 35.26 -15.88
N SER A 407 1.32 35.98 -15.09
CA SER A 407 0.27 35.36 -14.27
C SER A 407 -0.78 34.65 -15.12
N ARG A 408 -1.17 35.27 -16.25
CA ARG A 408 -2.13 34.70 -17.19
C ARG A 408 -1.59 33.44 -17.86
N ALA A 409 -0.37 33.48 -18.39
CA ALA A 409 0.27 32.32 -19.01
C ALA A 409 0.43 31.16 -18.01
N SER A 410 0.79 31.47 -16.75
CA SER A 410 0.88 30.47 -15.68
C SER A 410 -0.48 29.83 -15.36
N LEU A 411 -1.56 30.62 -15.36
CA LEU A 411 -2.91 30.12 -15.16
C LEU A 411 -3.39 29.27 -16.33
N GLU A 412 -3.18 29.72 -17.57
CA GLU A 412 -3.54 28.98 -18.79
C GLU A 412 -2.81 27.63 -18.84
N ARG A 413 -1.51 27.62 -18.50
CA ARG A 413 -0.73 26.40 -18.34
C ARG A 413 -1.32 25.49 -17.26
N TYR A 414 -1.63 26.00 -16.07
CA TYR A 414 -2.27 25.20 -15.03
C TYR A 414 -3.59 24.60 -15.50
N LEU A 415 -4.47 25.39 -16.12
CA LEU A 415 -5.75 24.93 -16.63
C LEU A 415 -5.60 23.84 -17.70
N HIS A 416 -4.59 23.93 -18.57
CA HIS A 416 -4.29 22.88 -19.56
C HIS A 416 -4.08 21.52 -18.90
N TYR A 417 -3.20 21.45 -17.89
CA TYR A 417 -2.90 20.19 -17.20
C TYR A 417 -4.02 19.77 -16.23
N TYR A 418 -4.63 20.72 -15.52
CA TYR A 418 -5.74 20.45 -14.60
C TYR A 418 -6.95 19.85 -15.33
N ASN A 419 -7.35 20.43 -16.46
CA ASN A 419 -8.50 19.95 -17.23
C ASN A 419 -8.29 18.49 -17.68
N ARG A 420 -7.07 18.12 -18.08
CA ARG A 420 -6.73 16.74 -18.48
C ARG A 420 -6.70 15.78 -17.31
N TRP A 421 -6.09 16.19 -16.20
CA TRP A 421 -6.08 15.44 -14.94
C TRP A 421 -7.51 15.16 -14.43
N ALA A 422 -8.35 16.20 -14.36
CA ALA A 422 -9.73 16.10 -13.89
C ALA A 422 -10.60 15.30 -14.87
N ASN A 423 -10.36 15.44 -16.17
CA ASN A 423 -11.07 14.69 -17.20
C ASN A 423 -10.81 13.18 -17.09
N HIS A 424 -9.56 12.75 -16.87
CA HIS A 424 -9.28 11.31 -16.68
C HIS A 424 -9.89 10.75 -15.40
N GLU A 425 -9.93 11.54 -14.32
CA GLU A 425 -10.64 11.16 -13.10
C GLU A 425 -12.14 10.98 -13.34
N GLN A 426 -12.78 11.92 -14.04
CA GLN A 426 -14.20 11.82 -14.38
C GLN A 426 -14.47 10.68 -15.36
N SER A 427 -13.64 10.51 -16.38
CA SER A 427 -13.74 9.41 -17.34
C SER A 427 -13.64 8.05 -16.66
N ALA A 428 -12.77 7.89 -15.67
CA ALA A 428 -12.67 6.65 -14.91
C ALA A 428 -13.97 6.32 -14.15
N LYS A 429 -14.61 7.34 -13.52
CA LYS A 429 -15.91 7.18 -12.86
C LYS A 429 -17.00 6.78 -13.85
N LEU A 430 -17.07 7.44 -15.02
CA LEU A 430 -18.05 7.11 -16.05
C LEU A 430 -17.82 5.72 -16.67
N SER A 431 -16.56 5.29 -16.84
CA SER A 431 -16.22 3.94 -17.30
C SER A 431 -16.68 2.85 -16.31
N LEU A 432 -16.56 3.09 -15.00
CA LEU A 432 -17.09 2.19 -13.97
C LEU A 432 -18.62 2.06 -14.03
N ASP A 433 -19.32 3.19 -14.12
CA ASP A 433 -20.79 3.21 -14.22
C ASP A 433 -21.29 2.51 -15.50
N LEU A 434 -20.56 2.70 -16.60
CA LEU A 434 -20.85 2.03 -17.86
C LEU A 434 -20.64 0.53 -17.74
N TYR A 435 -19.52 0.08 -17.15
CA TYR A 435 -19.25 -1.34 -16.95
C TYR A 435 -20.32 -2.01 -16.11
N ALA A 436 -20.76 -1.40 -15.00
CA ALA A 436 -21.82 -1.96 -14.17
C ALA A 436 -23.14 -2.15 -14.93
N LYS A 437 -23.43 -1.30 -15.93
CA LYS A 437 -24.58 -1.46 -16.83
C LYS A 437 -24.34 -2.53 -17.88
N THR A 438 -23.13 -2.60 -18.43
CA THR A 438 -22.73 -3.60 -19.43
C THR A 438 -22.70 -5.00 -18.82
N GLU A 439 -22.20 -5.17 -17.61
CA GLU A 439 -22.16 -6.44 -16.87
C GLU A 439 -23.57 -7.03 -16.71
N LYS A 440 -24.55 -6.23 -16.27
CA LYS A 440 -25.95 -6.66 -16.19
C LYS A 440 -26.51 -7.11 -17.55
N LYS A 441 -26.20 -6.38 -18.62
CA LYS A 441 -26.59 -6.78 -19.98
C LYS A 441 -25.90 -8.06 -20.43
N MET A 442 -24.65 -8.28 -20.03
CA MET A 442 -23.92 -9.51 -20.31
C MET A 442 -24.53 -10.70 -19.57
N GLU A 443 -24.96 -10.54 -18.32
CA GLU A 443 -25.70 -11.56 -17.57
C GLU A 443 -27.04 -11.90 -18.24
N GLU A 444 -27.81 -10.90 -18.67
CA GLU A 444 -29.05 -11.10 -19.43
C GLU A 444 -28.80 -11.83 -20.77
N MET A 445 -27.70 -11.48 -21.44
CA MET A 445 -27.29 -12.12 -22.70
C MET A 445 -26.87 -13.58 -22.49
N GLN A 446 -26.21 -13.93 -21.37
CA GLN A 446 -25.90 -15.32 -21.02
C GLN A 446 -27.15 -16.19 -20.85
N ILE A 447 -28.23 -15.62 -20.30
CA ILE A 447 -29.48 -16.35 -20.08
C ILE A 447 -30.23 -16.56 -21.40
N THR A 448 -30.16 -15.57 -22.30
CA THR A 448 -30.94 -15.52 -23.53
C THR A 448 -30.21 -16.09 -24.76
N SER A 449 -28.90 -16.32 -24.68
CA SER A 449 -28.06 -16.83 -25.77
C SER A 449 -27.18 -18.01 -25.30
N ASN A 450 -26.60 -18.78 -26.23
CA ASN A 450 -25.72 -19.92 -25.92
C ASN A 450 -24.28 -19.50 -25.53
N LEU A 451 -24.07 -18.29 -25.02
CA LEU A 451 -22.75 -17.80 -24.62
C LEU A 451 -22.39 -18.29 -23.22
N THR A 452 -21.18 -18.83 -23.09
CA THR A 452 -20.63 -19.30 -21.83
C THR A 452 -20.16 -18.14 -20.94
N TRP A 453 -20.13 -18.38 -19.63
CA TRP A 453 -19.64 -17.39 -18.65
C TRP A 453 -18.19 -16.94 -18.93
N ILE A 454 -17.35 -17.81 -19.49
CA ILE A 454 -15.97 -17.51 -19.87
C ILE A 454 -15.91 -16.50 -21.01
N GLU A 455 -16.88 -16.53 -21.93
CA GLU A 455 -16.90 -15.69 -23.12
C GLU A 455 -17.14 -14.22 -22.82
N VAL A 456 -17.56 -13.83 -21.61
CA VAL A 456 -17.81 -12.42 -21.23
C VAL A 456 -16.74 -11.83 -20.30
N GLN A 457 -15.85 -12.65 -19.71
CA GLN A 457 -14.83 -12.18 -18.76
C GLN A 457 -13.78 -11.25 -19.36
N PHE A 458 -13.61 -11.27 -20.69
CA PHE A 458 -12.67 -10.37 -21.39
C PHE A 458 -13.03 -8.89 -21.21
N ALA A 459 -14.31 -8.55 -21.08
CA ALA A 459 -14.77 -7.18 -20.85
C ALA A 459 -14.38 -6.67 -19.47
N LYS A 460 -14.54 -7.51 -18.43
CA LYS A 460 -14.11 -7.17 -17.08
C LYS A 460 -12.62 -6.81 -17.02
N LYS A 461 -11.77 -7.68 -17.60
CA LYS A 461 -10.31 -7.44 -17.67
C LYS A 461 -9.97 -6.16 -18.44
N ALA A 462 -10.66 -5.91 -19.55
CA ALA A 462 -10.47 -4.68 -20.32
C ALA A 462 -10.81 -3.42 -19.51
N VAL A 463 -11.89 -3.45 -18.72
CA VAL A 463 -12.26 -2.33 -17.83
C VAL A 463 -11.27 -2.15 -16.70
N GLU A 464 -10.87 -3.23 -16.02
CA GLU A 464 -9.84 -3.17 -14.97
C GLU A 464 -8.54 -2.55 -15.48
N GLU A 465 -8.09 -2.95 -16.67
CA GLU A 465 -6.90 -2.38 -17.32
C GLU A 465 -7.12 -0.91 -17.72
N LEU A 466 -8.29 -0.58 -18.28
CA LEU A 466 -8.64 0.78 -18.65
C LEU A 466 -8.58 1.71 -17.44
N LEU A 467 -9.16 1.30 -16.31
CA LEU A 467 -9.17 2.09 -15.08
C LEU A 467 -7.77 2.30 -14.53
N ARG A 468 -6.93 1.26 -14.52
CA ARG A 468 -5.53 1.35 -14.13
C ARG A 468 -4.78 2.36 -15.00
N CYS A 469 -4.95 2.28 -16.32
CA CYS A 469 -4.27 3.18 -17.25
C CYS A 469 -4.80 4.61 -17.18
N ARG A 470 -6.10 4.82 -16.94
CA ARG A 470 -6.68 6.15 -16.69
C ARG A 470 -6.12 6.76 -15.40
N MET A 471 -5.90 5.96 -14.36
CA MET A 471 -5.24 6.42 -13.14
C MET A 471 -3.78 6.82 -13.40
N THR A 472 -3.02 6.01 -14.15
CA THR A 472 -1.66 6.39 -14.57
C THR A 472 -1.68 7.70 -15.36
N LEU A 473 -2.53 7.81 -16.39
CA LEU A 473 -2.65 9.00 -17.25
C LEU A 473 -3.03 10.26 -16.45
N LYS A 474 -3.96 10.14 -15.51
CA LYS A 474 -4.27 11.24 -14.58
C LYS A 474 -2.98 11.78 -13.95
N TRP A 475 -2.15 10.89 -13.40
CA TRP A 475 -0.92 11.28 -12.72
C TRP A 475 0.25 11.65 -13.64
N THR A 476 0.29 11.19 -14.90
CA THR A 476 1.27 11.69 -15.88
C THR A 476 1.09 13.17 -16.16
N TYR A 477 -0.15 13.69 -16.17
CA TYR A 477 -0.40 15.12 -16.34
C TYR A 477 0.07 15.96 -15.15
N ALA A 478 -0.12 15.47 -13.92
CA ALA A 478 0.44 16.12 -12.74
C ALA A 478 1.98 16.14 -12.80
N MET A 479 2.60 15.05 -13.24
CA MET A 479 4.06 14.99 -13.44
C MET A 479 4.53 15.97 -14.51
N ALA A 480 3.92 15.96 -15.71
CA ALA A 480 4.29 16.82 -16.83
C ALA A 480 4.19 18.32 -16.50
N TYR A 481 3.22 18.72 -15.67
CA TYR A 481 3.10 20.09 -15.19
C TYR A 481 4.32 20.54 -14.39
N TYR A 482 4.92 19.66 -13.58
CA TYR A 482 6.08 19.98 -12.75
C TYR A 482 7.43 19.63 -13.41
N LEU A 483 7.44 18.85 -14.49
CA LEU A 483 8.67 18.58 -15.23
C LEU A 483 9.22 19.86 -15.88
N GLU A 484 10.48 20.14 -15.59
CA GLU A 484 11.23 21.22 -16.19
C GLU A 484 11.51 20.92 -17.66
N LYS A 485 11.38 21.93 -18.52
CA LYS A 485 11.81 21.85 -19.91
C LYS A 485 13.26 22.31 -19.97
N SER A 486 14.16 21.42 -20.35
CA SER A 486 15.58 21.70 -20.51
C SER A 486 15.96 21.57 -21.98
N GLU A 487 16.76 22.50 -22.49
CA GLU A 487 17.29 22.44 -23.86
C GLU A 487 18.37 21.36 -24.02
N GLU A 488 18.98 20.93 -22.91
CA GLU A 488 20.04 19.90 -22.89
C GLU A 488 19.48 18.49 -22.65
N ASN A 489 18.26 18.38 -22.10
CA ASN A 489 17.65 17.11 -21.70
C ASN A 489 16.25 16.91 -22.31
N ASN A 490 16.19 16.05 -23.32
CA ASN A 490 14.95 15.71 -24.03
C ASN A 490 14.04 14.72 -23.27
N SER A 491 14.34 14.41 -22.00
CA SER A 491 13.56 13.44 -21.21
C SER A 491 12.09 13.81 -21.08
N LYS A 492 11.77 15.12 -20.97
CA LYS A 492 10.37 15.59 -20.90
C LYS A 492 9.63 15.31 -22.20
N GLU A 493 10.26 15.58 -23.35
CA GLU A 493 9.63 15.37 -24.66
C GLU A 493 9.36 13.88 -24.89
N LEU A 494 10.34 13.02 -24.59
CA LEU A 494 10.18 11.56 -24.66
C LEU A 494 9.07 11.05 -23.73
N PHE A 495 8.97 11.60 -22.52
CA PHE A 495 7.89 11.28 -21.59
C PHE A 495 6.52 11.66 -22.17
N GLU A 496 6.40 12.84 -22.78
CA GLU A 496 5.16 13.31 -23.41
C GLU A 496 4.79 12.49 -24.66
N ASP A 497 5.76 11.95 -25.41
CA ASP A 497 5.49 11.01 -26.51
C ASP A 497 4.94 9.68 -25.98
N ASN A 498 5.58 9.11 -24.95
CA ASN A 498 5.08 7.90 -24.30
C ASN A 498 3.68 8.10 -23.68
N GLN A 499 3.43 9.29 -23.12
CA GLN A 499 2.11 9.68 -22.61
C GLN A 499 1.06 9.73 -23.73
N ALA A 500 1.38 10.35 -24.88
CA ALA A 500 0.46 10.46 -26.01
C ALA A 500 0.10 9.07 -26.59
N ASP A 501 1.09 8.20 -26.71
CA ASP A 501 0.91 6.80 -27.11
C ASP A 501 -0.04 6.04 -26.18
N LEU A 502 0.16 6.18 -24.86
CA LEU A 502 -0.71 5.57 -23.86
C LEU A 502 -2.13 6.15 -23.92
N GLU A 503 -2.26 7.47 -24.05
CA GLU A 503 -3.57 8.14 -24.12
C GLU A 503 -4.37 7.65 -25.33
N LYS A 504 -3.75 7.60 -26.52
CA LYS A 504 -4.39 7.05 -27.72
C LYS A 504 -4.85 5.60 -27.51
N ALA A 505 -3.98 4.75 -26.94
CA ALA A 505 -4.31 3.36 -26.68
C ALA A 505 -5.50 3.23 -25.71
N VAL A 506 -5.55 4.07 -24.66
CA VAL A 506 -6.64 4.10 -23.68
C VAL A 506 -7.95 4.54 -24.29
N GLU A 507 -7.96 5.58 -25.12
CA GLU A 507 -9.20 6.04 -25.77
C GLU A 507 -9.70 5.02 -26.81
N ASP A 508 -8.80 4.40 -27.57
CA ASP A 508 -9.12 3.30 -28.48
C ASP A 508 -9.81 2.11 -27.76
N LEU A 509 -9.32 1.74 -26.58
CA LEU A 509 -9.93 0.66 -25.76
C LEU A 509 -11.26 1.11 -25.16
N SER A 510 -11.33 2.36 -24.69
CA SER A 510 -12.57 2.93 -24.15
C SER A 510 -13.67 3.00 -25.20
N GLU A 511 -13.34 3.34 -26.44
CA GLU A 511 -14.29 3.36 -27.55
C GLU A 511 -14.83 1.95 -27.84
N LEU A 512 -13.97 0.93 -27.88
CA LEU A 512 -14.43 -0.46 -28.05
C LEU A 512 -15.36 -0.91 -26.92
N LEU A 513 -15.10 -0.50 -25.68
CA LEU A 513 -15.94 -0.81 -24.52
C LEU A 513 -17.30 -0.09 -24.54
N GLU A 514 -17.39 1.03 -25.23
CA GLU A 514 -18.62 1.81 -25.41
C GLU A 514 -19.48 1.33 -26.59
N GLN A 515 -18.97 0.43 -27.43
CA GLN A 515 -19.72 -0.16 -28.53
C GLN A 515 -20.81 -1.13 -28.03
N PRO A 516 -21.97 -1.19 -28.69
CA PRO A 516 -23.01 -2.15 -28.34
C PRO A 516 -22.51 -3.58 -28.54
N ILE A 517 -22.76 -4.44 -27.55
CA ILE A 517 -22.47 -5.87 -27.63
C ILE A 517 -23.64 -6.54 -28.33
N GLU A 518 -23.40 -7.09 -29.52
CA GLU A 518 -24.38 -7.84 -30.30
C GLU A 518 -23.90 -9.29 -30.46
N PRO A 519 -24.80 -10.31 -30.45
CA PRO A 519 -24.40 -11.71 -30.51
C PRO A 519 -23.53 -12.06 -31.73
N GLU A 520 -23.80 -11.44 -32.87
CA GLU A 520 -23.10 -11.70 -34.13
C GLU A 520 -21.67 -11.14 -34.15
N THR A 521 -21.40 -10.08 -33.39
CA THR A 521 -20.11 -9.38 -33.38
C THR A 521 -19.21 -9.82 -32.23
N ILE A 522 -19.73 -10.59 -31.26
CA ILE A 522 -19.05 -10.88 -30.00
C ILE A 522 -17.70 -11.56 -30.15
N ALA A 523 -17.54 -12.51 -31.08
CA ALA A 523 -16.27 -13.19 -31.31
C ALA A 523 -15.18 -12.22 -31.82
N THR A 524 -15.57 -11.34 -32.75
CA THR A 524 -14.67 -10.33 -33.30
C THR A 524 -14.36 -9.24 -32.25
N LEU A 525 -15.37 -8.82 -31.49
CA LEU A 525 -15.22 -7.85 -30.42
C LEU A 525 -14.30 -8.39 -29.32
N ARG A 526 -14.43 -9.68 -28.97
CA ARG A 526 -13.55 -10.37 -28.02
C ARG A 526 -12.10 -10.33 -28.43
N GLN A 527 -11.80 -10.70 -29.67
CA GLN A 527 -10.43 -10.67 -30.18
C GLN A 527 -9.86 -9.25 -30.13
N LYS A 528 -10.57 -8.28 -30.74
CA LYS A 528 -10.13 -6.87 -30.79
C LYS A 528 -9.94 -6.27 -29.40
N MET A 529 -10.87 -6.51 -28.48
CA MET A 529 -10.79 -5.97 -27.13
C MET A 529 -9.65 -6.60 -26.34
N THR A 530 -9.41 -7.91 -26.50
CA THR A 530 -8.28 -8.60 -25.85
C THR A 530 -6.95 -8.03 -26.36
N ASP A 531 -6.78 -7.91 -27.67
CA ASP A 531 -5.57 -7.38 -28.29
C ASP A 531 -5.29 -5.93 -27.85
N LYS A 532 -6.32 -5.07 -27.85
CA LYS A 532 -6.19 -3.69 -27.35
C LYS A 532 -5.91 -3.64 -25.85
N THR A 533 -6.49 -4.52 -25.05
CA THR A 533 -6.22 -4.59 -23.60
C THR A 533 -4.74 -4.89 -23.35
N VAL A 534 -4.16 -5.86 -24.05
CA VAL A 534 -2.74 -6.20 -23.96
C VAL A 534 -1.86 -5.03 -24.42
N TYR A 535 -2.23 -4.38 -25.52
CA TYR A 535 -1.48 -3.24 -26.04
C TYR A 535 -1.48 -2.05 -25.06
N VAL A 536 -2.63 -1.72 -24.48
CA VAL A 536 -2.80 -0.67 -23.47
C VAL A 536 -1.97 -0.97 -22.23
N ALA A 537 -2.04 -2.21 -21.72
CA ALA A 537 -1.22 -2.66 -20.59
C ALA A 537 0.27 -2.48 -20.89
N LYS A 538 0.72 -2.81 -22.10
CA LYS A 538 2.13 -2.67 -22.50
C LYS A 538 2.57 -1.20 -22.60
N ARG A 539 1.72 -0.31 -23.11
CA ARG A 539 2.02 1.13 -23.18
C ARG A 539 2.08 1.74 -21.78
N ASN A 540 1.19 1.32 -20.89
CA ASN A 540 1.20 1.72 -19.49
C ASN A 540 2.49 1.28 -18.79
N GLU A 541 2.88 0.02 -18.97
CA GLU A 541 4.15 -0.49 -18.48
C GLU A 541 5.34 0.30 -19.01
N THR A 542 5.36 0.64 -20.30
CA THR A 542 6.45 1.41 -20.92
C THR A 542 6.63 2.78 -20.24
N VAL A 543 5.53 3.50 -19.99
CA VAL A 543 5.56 4.79 -19.27
C VAL A 543 6.10 4.60 -17.85
N LEU A 544 5.63 3.57 -17.13
CA LEU A 544 6.02 3.31 -15.75
C LEU A 544 7.48 2.86 -15.61
N GLU A 545 7.95 1.97 -16.49
CA GLU A 545 9.33 1.48 -16.51
C GLU A 545 10.33 2.56 -16.89
N ASP A 546 10.05 3.34 -17.94
CA ASP A 546 10.91 4.46 -18.33
C ASP A 546 11.00 5.48 -17.20
N THR A 547 9.85 5.83 -16.60
CA THR A 547 9.82 6.80 -15.50
C THR A 547 10.61 6.33 -14.29
N ALA A 548 10.42 5.07 -13.88
CA ALA A 548 11.17 4.47 -12.77
C ALA A 548 12.68 4.41 -13.05
N LYS A 549 13.07 4.04 -14.27
CA LYS A 549 14.47 4.05 -14.70
C LYS A 549 15.05 5.48 -14.66
N GLY A 550 14.28 6.47 -15.11
CA GLY A 550 14.68 7.86 -15.06
C GLY A 550 14.88 8.40 -13.64
N PHE A 551 14.15 7.90 -12.65
CA PHE A 551 14.44 8.22 -11.24
C PHE A 551 15.77 7.64 -10.77
N GLN A 552 16.12 6.42 -11.19
CA GLN A 552 17.39 5.78 -10.85
C GLN A 552 18.58 6.48 -11.53
N GLU A 553 18.37 6.98 -12.75
CA GLU A 553 19.37 7.70 -13.55
C GLU A 553 19.46 9.20 -13.20
N GLY A 554 18.54 9.74 -12.40
CA GLY A 554 18.49 11.17 -12.08
C GLY A 554 18.07 12.06 -13.26
N ARG A 555 17.34 11.51 -14.25
CA ARG A 555 16.92 12.23 -15.48
C ARG A 555 15.86 13.31 -15.25
N TRP A 556 15.07 13.19 -14.18
CA TRP A 556 13.92 14.05 -13.95
C TRP A 556 14.29 15.31 -13.18
N GLN A 557 14.10 16.47 -13.81
CA GLN A 557 14.25 17.79 -13.21
C GLN A 557 12.87 18.43 -13.03
N TRP A 558 12.71 19.18 -11.94
CA TRP A 558 11.45 19.75 -11.53
C TRP A 558 11.52 21.27 -11.58
N ASN A 559 10.49 21.92 -12.10
CA ASN A 559 10.39 23.39 -12.14
C ASN A 559 10.12 24.03 -10.77
N VAL A 560 10.06 23.21 -9.71
CA VAL A 560 9.91 23.61 -8.32
C VAL A 560 10.90 22.83 -7.46
N PRO A 561 11.35 23.36 -6.31
CA PRO A 561 12.19 22.60 -5.39
C PRO A 561 11.47 21.35 -4.89
N VAL A 562 12.05 20.18 -5.18
CA VAL A 562 11.59 18.89 -4.67
C VAL A 562 12.68 18.34 -3.76
N GLY A 563 12.48 18.43 -2.45
CA GLY A 563 13.52 18.10 -1.45
C GLY A 563 12.93 17.55 -0.16
N SER A 564 13.61 16.53 0.37
CA SER A 564 13.27 15.66 1.49
C SER A 564 12.82 16.39 2.76
N THR A 565 11.51 16.34 3.06
CA THR A 565 11.03 16.36 4.45
C THR A 565 11.36 15.04 5.13
#